data_AF-A0A1Q3E3V6-F1
#
_entry.id   AF-A0A1Q3E3V6-F1
#
_cell.length_a   1.000
_cell.length_b   1.000
_cell.length_c   1.000
_cell.angle_alpha   90.00
_cell.angle_beta   90.00
_cell.angle_gamma   90.00
#
_symmetry.space_group_name_H-M   'P 1'
#
loop_
_entity.id
_entity.type
_entity.pdbx_description
1 polymer ?
#
loop_
_entity_poly.entity_id
_entity_poly.type
_entity_poly.pdbx_seq_one_letter_code
_entity_poly.pdbx_strand_id
1 'polypeptide(L)'
;MQITRQGPLPNDPSIISANRTRKTHKDAETISRISKLPIESKLRINFNKQTRNASRRERVFEGNDDVSDVSSYLSIPEEEYDKMLKDQDYFDKVKAWLSAHTISWLVDRRKSLRSRPREGDDASAEASGTQPSKRFRSNDDLNEIDPTSPPNVFFDQAFLDLGLYGYHIPLALFTNKNIEFLNNNSISFHRTKISHIEGKPQILDLADVIKKVKGSREGGPTQDSAMEHFEWIEATANFFVYQSLLYAEGDEANEPQFYRKHFGFFENQTDSVKLFDLWKDIELELRQKHQNKKTHFDLFDYRTEWSRVKSRLDSLEASSSSNSSQPQSNRRSHIPNFRSTKIAAHDSPPTTSSNSFPLGNKEKASREPCCIICGGVGHTFFTHSDSTHGPAKWALRDGKELLHPSSKVRLCTYWNIFSTCSKKCSSASHICTFCGGSHPALRWDPSCTVSRPAGY
;
A
#
# COMPACT_ATOMS: atom_id res chain seq x y z
N MET A 1 18.76 45.84 18.33
CA MET A 1 19.21 45.01 17.20
C MET A 1 18.12 44.00 16.91
N GLN A 2 17.50 44.10 15.73
CA GLN A 2 16.40 43.24 15.31
C GLN A 2 16.90 41.84 14.96
N ILE A 3 16.21 40.83 15.49
CA ILE A 3 16.45 39.41 15.22
C ILE A 3 15.58 39.03 14.02
N THR A 4 16.21 38.77 12.88
CA THR A 4 15.58 38.19 11.70
C THR A 4 15.46 36.67 11.85
N ARG A 5 14.28 36.13 11.53
CA ARG A 5 13.96 34.69 11.55
C ARG A 5 14.77 33.94 10.49
N GLN A 6 15.54 32.95 10.92
CA GLN A 6 16.21 31.95 10.08
C GLN A 6 15.57 30.58 10.31
N GLY A 7 15.52 29.74 9.26
CA GLY A 7 14.86 28.43 9.26
C GLY A 7 15.52 27.40 10.20
N PRO A 8 14.80 26.33 10.59
CA PRO A 8 15.30 25.40 11.60
C PRO A 8 16.41 24.48 11.06
N LEU A 9 17.53 24.44 11.78
CA LEU A 9 18.52 23.34 11.71
C LEU A 9 17.85 22.01 12.11
N PRO A 10 18.42 20.84 11.73
CA PRO A 10 17.89 19.55 12.16
C PRO A 10 18.06 19.43 13.68
N ASN A 11 16.95 19.52 14.41
CA ASN A 11 16.92 19.15 15.81
C ASN A 11 17.16 17.64 15.90
N ASP A 12 18.34 17.24 16.35
CA ASP A 12 18.53 15.89 16.89
C ASP A 12 17.54 15.74 18.06
N PRO A 13 16.59 14.78 18.03
CA PRO A 13 15.60 14.59 19.09
C PRO A 13 16.24 14.27 20.46
N SER A 14 17.55 14.01 20.51
CA SER A 14 18.30 13.88 21.76
C SER A 14 18.73 15.22 22.40
N ILE A 15 18.49 16.36 21.74
CA ILE A 15 18.91 17.69 22.19
C ILE A 15 17.70 18.64 22.16
N ILE A 16 17.09 18.84 23.33
CA ILE A 16 16.60 20.11 23.91
C ILE A 16 15.58 19.73 24.99
N SER A 17 16.06 19.58 26.22
CA SER A 17 15.24 19.92 27.38
C SER A 17 15.71 21.30 27.83
N ALA A 18 14.84 22.30 27.71
CA ALA A 18 15.17 23.70 27.99
C ALA A 18 15.56 23.97 29.46
N ASN A 19 15.50 22.97 30.34
CA ASN A 19 15.77 23.08 31.78
C ASN A 19 17.03 22.34 32.25
N ARG A 20 17.92 21.88 31.36
CA ARG A 20 19.17 21.23 31.79
C ARG A 20 20.25 22.25 32.17
N THR A 21 20.52 22.39 33.46
CA THR A 21 21.72 23.10 33.95
C THR A 21 23.00 22.47 33.42
N ARG A 22 23.88 23.27 32.83
CA ARG A 22 25.17 22.84 32.29
C ARG A 22 26.04 22.25 33.41
N LYS A 23 26.26 20.93 33.40
CA LYS A 23 27.06 20.24 34.41
C LYS A 23 28.57 20.40 34.20
N THR A 24 29.03 20.52 32.95
CA THR A 24 30.45 20.64 32.59
C THR A 24 30.76 21.97 31.89
N HIS A 25 31.99 22.47 32.05
CA HIS A 25 32.48 23.73 31.47
C HIS A 25 31.65 24.96 31.88
N LYS A 26 31.51 25.20 33.18
CA LYS A 26 30.85 26.39 33.75
C LYS A 26 31.68 27.67 33.56
N ASP A 27 32.99 27.50 33.42
CA ASP A 27 33.94 28.58 33.22
C ASP A 27 33.92 29.11 31.77
N ALA A 28 33.80 30.43 31.63
CA ALA A 28 33.73 31.13 30.34
C ALA A 28 35.01 30.98 29.52
N GLU A 29 36.17 30.91 30.18
CA GLU A 29 37.45 30.74 29.51
C GLU A 29 37.53 29.36 28.85
N THR A 30 37.10 28.32 29.56
CA THR A 30 37.01 26.96 29.05
C THR A 30 36.06 26.85 27.85
N ILE A 31 34.91 27.52 27.89
CA ILE A 31 33.95 27.55 26.76
C ILE A 31 34.60 28.22 25.54
N SER A 32 35.30 29.34 25.74
CA SER A 32 36.04 30.07 24.69
C SER A 32 37.16 29.22 24.07
N ARG A 33 37.90 28.45 24.87
CA ARG A 33 38.92 27.53 24.36
C ARG A 33 38.30 26.40 23.53
N ILE A 34 37.17 25.85 23.96
CA ILE A 34 36.47 24.76 23.25
C ILE A 34 35.83 25.25 21.94
N SER A 35 35.26 26.46 21.92
CA SER A 35 34.66 27.01 20.70
C SER A 35 35.71 27.31 19.61
N LYS A 36 36.95 27.61 20.01
CA LYS A 36 38.10 27.84 19.12
C LYS A 36 38.79 26.56 18.62
N LEU A 37 38.36 25.37 19.06
CA LEU A 37 38.94 24.12 18.56
C LEU A 37 38.68 23.97 17.05
N PRO A 38 39.61 23.35 16.30
CA PRO A 38 39.34 22.93 14.95
C PRO A 38 38.11 22.03 14.90
N ILE A 39 37.29 22.18 13.87
CA ILE A 39 36.06 21.39 13.66
C ILE A 39 36.30 19.88 13.70
N GLU A 40 37.43 19.39 13.19
CA GLU A 40 37.83 17.97 13.28
C GLU A 40 37.94 17.50 14.72
N SER A 41 38.52 18.33 15.59
CA SER A 41 38.65 18.05 17.01
C SER A 41 37.30 18.08 17.71
N LYS A 42 36.42 19.04 17.37
CA LYS A 42 35.04 19.11 17.89
C LYS A 42 34.24 17.86 17.51
N LEU A 43 34.33 17.44 16.26
CA LEU A 43 33.66 16.26 15.74
C LEU A 43 34.14 14.97 16.39
N ARG A 44 35.47 14.79 16.50
CA ARG A 44 36.04 13.63 17.19
C ARG A 44 35.61 13.55 18.65
N ILE A 45 35.54 14.69 19.34
CA ILE A 45 35.02 14.76 20.72
C ILE A 45 33.53 14.35 20.76
N ASN A 46 32.72 14.84 19.82
CA ASN A 46 31.30 14.51 19.73
C ASN A 46 31.08 13.02 19.44
N PHE A 47 31.82 12.45 18.49
CA PHE A 47 31.80 11.03 18.18
C PHE A 47 32.12 10.18 19.42
N ASN A 48 33.20 10.49 20.12
CA ASN A 48 33.57 9.79 21.36
C ASN A 48 32.49 9.90 22.45
N LYS A 49 31.84 11.07 22.57
CA LYS A 49 30.69 11.25 23.48
C LYS A 49 29.51 10.40 23.05
N GLN A 50 29.21 10.33 21.76
CA GLN A 50 28.13 9.53 21.21
C GLN A 50 28.33 8.05 21.51
N THR A 51 29.53 7.50 21.22
CA THR A 51 29.87 6.10 21.53
C THR A 51 29.71 5.81 23.02
N ARG A 52 30.25 6.66 23.90
CA ARG A 52 30.12 6.49 25.36
C ARG A 52 28.66 6.58 25.83
N ASN A 53 27.88 7.48 25.26
CA ASN A 53 26.47 7.64 25.58
C ASN A 53 25.67 6.41 25.12
N ALA A 54 25.98 5.85 23.95
CA ALA A 54 25.36 4.62 23.43
C ALA A 54 25.65 3.42 24.36
N SER A 55 26.91 3.16 24.69
CA SER A 55 27.29 2.08 25.61
C SER A 55 26.76 2.27 27.04
N ARG A 56 26.40 3.49 27.43
CA ARG A 56 25.69 3.74 28.70
C ARG A 56 24.21 3.37 28.59
N ARG A 57 23.55 3.72 27.48
CA ARG A 57 22.14 3.38 27.24
C ARG A 57 21.95 1.86 27.19
N GLU A 58 22.86 1.14 26.54
CA GLU A 58 22.84 -0.33 26.49
C GLU A 58 22.90 -0.94 27.90
N ARG A 59 23.81 -0.46 28.77
CA ARG A 59 23.90 -0.92 30.16
C ARG A 59 22.69 -0.60 31.03
N VAL A 60 21.93 0.45 30.70
CA VAL A 60 20.66 0.76 31.38
C VAL A 60 19.58 -0.26 31.02
N PHE A 61 19.55 -0.74 29.77
CA PHE A 61 18.64 -1.84 29.39
C PHE A 61 18.97 -3.16 30.09
N GLU A 62 20.21 -3.36 30.52
CA GLU A 62 20.67 -4.54 31.28
C GLU A 62 20.35 -4.49 32.78
N GLY A 63 19.62 -3.47 33.26
CA GLY A 63 19.10 -3.41 34.63
C GLY A 63 20.09 -2.91 35.68
N ASN A 64 21.18 -2.23 35.28
CA ASN A 64 22.06 -1.53 36.23
C ASN A 64 21.51 -0.13 36.56
N ASP A 65 20.86 -0.01 37.72
CA ASP A 65 20.31 1.24 38.25
C ASP A 65 21.41 2.16 38.80
N ASP A 66 22.01 2.96 37.91
CA ASP A 66 22.39 4.34 38.26
C ASP A 66 22.56 5.18 36.97
N VAL A 67 21.50 5.91 36.59
CA VAL A 67 21.46 6.69 35.34
C VAL A 67 22.23 7.99 35.53
N SER A 68 23.55 7.92 35.34
CA SER A 68 24.40 9.11 35.22
C SER A 68 24.05 9.90 33.95
N ASP A 69 23.96 11.23 34.07
CA ASP A 69 23.65 12.15 32.97
C ASP A 69 24.45 11.87 31.68
N VAL A 70 23.73 11.84 30.57
CA VAL A 70 24.26 11.78 29.21
C VAL A 70 25.08 13.04 28.92
N SER A 71 26.30 12.88 28.42
CA SER A 71 27.17 14.03 28.10
C SER A 71 26.65 14.77 26.87
N SER A 72 26.48 16.10 26.98
CA SER A 72 26.08 16.94 25.86
C SER A 72 27.18 17.07 24.80
N TYR A 73 26.77 17.14 23.54
CA TYR A 73 27.66 17.40 22.41
C TYR A 73 28.13 18.86 22.39
N LEU A 74 29.28 19.08 21.74
CA LEU A 74 29.75 20.41 21.38
C LEU A 74 28.96 20.91 20.18
N SER A 75 28.46 22.13 20.26
CA SER A 75 27.79 22.79 19.13
C SER A 75 28.79 23.07 18.01
N ILE A 76 28.39 22.75 16.78
CA ILE A 76 29.12 23.09 15.56
C ILE A 76 28.35 24.23 14.90
N PRO A 77 29.01 25.37 14.63
CA PRO A 77 28.35 26.52 14.03
C PRO A 77 28.00 26.25 12.55
N GLU A 78 27.04 26.98 12.00
CA GLU A 78 26.52 26.71 10.65
C GLU A 78 27.56 26.95 9.56
N GLU A 79 28.43 27.94 9.75
CA GLU A 79 29.52 28.27 8.82
C GLU A 79 30.52 27.10 8.67
N GLU A 80 30.68 26.32 9.73
CA GLU A 80 31.52 25.12 9.77
C GLU A 80 30.88 23.97 8.95
N TYR A 81 29.55 23.85 8.95
CA TYR A 81 28.81 22.92 8.08
C TYR A 81 28.84 23.35 6.60
N ASP A 82 28.73 24.65 6.34
CA ASP A 82 28.82 25.19 4.97
C ASP A 82 30.17 24.87 4.31
N LYS A 83 31.24 24.85 5.09
CA LYS A 83 32.56 24.43 4.59
C LYS A 83 32.55 22.97 4.12
N MET A 84 31.90 22.07 4.88
CA MET A 84 31.73 20.66 4.48
C MET A 84 30.84 20.50 3.25
N LEU A 85 29.82 21.36 3.10
CA LEU A 85 28.95 21.31 1.93
C LEU A 85 29.68 21.69 0.64
N LYS A 86 30.57 22.68 0.72
CA LYS A 86 31.32 23.23 -0.42
C LYS A 86 32.55 22.41 -0.83
N ASP A 87 33.24 21.79 0.13
CA ASP A 87 34.49 21.04 -0.10
C ASP A 87 34.29 19.53 0.12
N GLN A 88 34.31 18.76 -0.98
CA GLN A 88 34.09 17.32 -0.96
C GLN A 88 35.24 16.57 -0.26
N ASP A 89 36.49 16.94 -0.56
CA ASP A 89 37.68 16.33 0.02
C ASP A 89 37.70 16.56 1.54
N TYR A 90 37.26 17.74 1.97
CA TYR A 90 37.12 18.06 3.38
C TYR A 90 36.02 17.23 4.05
N PHE A 91 34.87 17.08 3.40
CA PHE A 91 33.80 16.23 3.90
C PHE A 91 34.25 14.77 4.06
N ASP A 92 34.95 14.21 3.08
CA ASP A 92 35.39 12.81 3.13
C ASP A 92 36.40 12.56 4.25
N LYS A 93 37.27 13.55 4.56
CA LYS A 93 38.19 13.48 5.70
C LYS A 93 37.49 13.41 7.06
N VAL A 94 36.37 14.13 7.22
CA VAL A 94 35.67 14.25 8.51
C VAL A 94 34.47 13.32 8.65
N LYS A 95 34.05 12.68 7.54
CA LYS A 95 32.89 11.79 7.45
C LYS A 95 32.87 10.70 8.52
N ALA A 96 34.03 10.13 8.85
CA ALA A 96 34.16 9.07 9.85
C ALA A 96 33.75 9.48 11.29
N TRP A 97 33.66 10.78 11.59
CA TRP A 97 33.27 11.30 12.90
C TRP A 97 31.86 11.90 12.93
N LEU A 98 31.15 11.89 11.79
CA LEU A 98 29.78 12.36 11.69
C LEU A 98 28.80 11.22 12.02
N SER A 99 27.65 11.59 12.57
CA SER A 99 26.55 10.64 12.72
C SER A 99 25.93 10.31 11.34
N ALA A 100 25.34 9.12 11.20
CA ALA A 100 24.64 8.72 9.98
C ALA A 100 23.57 9.74 9.55
N HIS A 101 22.83 10.30 10.52
CA HIS A 101 21.83 11.33 10.27
C HIS A 101 22.46 12.63 9.71
N THR A 102 23.58 13.09 10.30
CA THR A 102 24.28 14.29 9.81
C THR A 102 24.83 14.09 8.40
N ILE A 103 25.32 12.88 8.09
CA ILE A 103 25.78 12.51 6.75
C ILE A 103 24.61 12.60 5.75
N SER A 104 23.47 11.98 6.06
CA SER A 104 22.27 12.02 5.20
C SER A 104 21.85 13.47 4.93
N TRP A 105 21.73 14.27 5.99
CA TRP A 105 21.32 15.67 5.88
C TRP A 105 22.28 16.50 5.00
N LEU A 106 23.60 16.33 5.15
CA LEU A 106 24.59 17.02 4.32
C LEU A 106 24.49 16.62 2.84
N VAL A 107 24.26 15.34 2.56
CA VAL A 107 24.07 14.83 1.19
C VAL A 107 22.81 15.43 0.55
N ASP A 108 21.69 15.41 1.27
CA ASP A 108 20.41 15.96 0.78
C ASP A 108 20.49 17.46 0.57
N ARG A 109 21.14 18.18 1.49
CA ARG A 109 21.36 19.62 1.37
C ARG A 109 22.22 19.96 0.15
N ARG A 110 23.25 19.16 -0.15
CA ARG A 110 24.09 19.35 -1.35
C ARG A 110 23.31 19.11 -2.65
N LYS A 111 22.43 18.09 -2.69
CA LYS A 111 21.52 17.85 -3.83
C LYS A 111 20.57 19.04 -4.05
N SER A 112 20.03 19.60 -2.98
CA SER A 112 19.14 20.78 -3.03
C SER A 112 19.86 22.03 -3.56
N LEU A 113 21.12 22.24 -3.18
CA LEU A 113 21.91 23.38 -3.66
C LEU A 113 22.25 23.26 -5.16
N ARG A 114 22.44 22.04 -5.69
CA ARG A 114 22.71 21.80 -7.12
C ARG A 114 21.47 21.93 -8.01
N SER A 115 20.28 21.77 -7.45
CA SER A 115 19.01 21.76 -8.19
C SER A 115 18.30 23.12 -8.25
N ARG A 116 18.86 24.18 -7.64
CA ARG A 116 18.32 25.53 -7.79
C ARG A 116 18.65 26.09 -9.18
N PRO A 117 17.64 26.42 -10.02
CA PRO A 117 17.87 27.12 -11.27
C PRO A 117 18.55 28.46 -11.00
N ARG A 118 19.58 28.80 -11.78
CA ARG A 118 20.17 30.14 -11.77
C ARG A 118 19.12 31.13 -12.30
N GLU A 119 18.44 31.81 -11.39
CA GLU A 119 17.72 33.04 -11.74
C GLU A 119 18.75 34.16 -11.87
N GLY A 120 18.87 34.72 -13.09
CA GLY A 120 19.66 35.92 -13.35
C GLY A 120 20.61 35.76 -14.53
N ASP A 121 20.12 36.06 -15.72
CA ASP A 121 20.79 36.92 -16.73
C ASP A 121 19.92 36.91 -17.99
N ASP A 122 18.90 37.77 -18.01
CA ASP A 122 18.16 38.06 -19.24
C ASP A 122 18.03 39.58 -19.38
N ALA A 123 19.10 40.16 -19.91
CA ALA A 123 19.08 41.49 -20.51
C ALA A 123 19.78 41.40 -21.87
N SER A 124 18.96 41.56 -22.92
CA SER A 124 19.32 41.89 -24.30
C SER A 124 19.72 40.74 -25.24
N ALA A 125 18.80 40.32 -26.10
CA ALA A 125 18.86 40.62 -27.54
C ALA A 125 17.74 39.88 -28.30
N GLU A 126 16.84 40.66 -28.91
CA GLU A 126 16.04 40.20 -30.06
C GLU A 126 16.98 39.97 -31.25
N ALA A 127 16.90 38.79 -31.89
CA ALA A 127 16.76 38.63 -33.34
C ALA A 127 17.08 37.19 -33.79
N SER A 128 16.14 36.64 -34.57
CA SER A 128 16.31 35.59 -35.58
C SER A 128 16.69 34.17 -35.15
N GLY A 129 15.75 33.26 -35.41
CA GLY A 129 16.00 32.16 -36.35
C GLY A 129 16.73 30.93 -35.80
N THR A 130 15.96 29.84 -35.69
CA THR A 130 16.42 28.45 -35.58
C THR A 130 16.97 28.09 -34.19
N GLN A 131 16.12 27.51 -33.34
CA GLN A 131 16.59 26.84 -32.14
C GLN A 131 17.30 25.53 -32.52
N PRO A 132 18.60 25.35 -32.24
CA PRO A 132 19.11 24.01 -32.02
C PRO A 132 18.68 23.60 -30.61
N SER A 133 18.03 22.45 -30.48
CA SER A 133 17.79 21.84 -29.18
C SER A 133 19.15 21.66 -28.48
N LYS A 134 19.47 22.50 -27.50
CA LYS A 134 20.56 22.23 -26.56
C LYS A 134 20.11 21.04 -25.71
N ARG A 135 20.33 19.83 -26.23
CA ARG A 135 20.36 18.61 -25.43
C ARG A 135 21.48 18.81 -24.42
N PHE A 136 21.10 19.14 -23.20
CA PHE A 136 21.98 19.01 -22.05
C PHE A 136 22.23 17.51 -21.90
N ARG A 137 23.30 17.00 -22.51
CA ARG A 137 23.86 15.71 -22.11
C ARG A 137 24.48 15.98 -20.74
N SER A 138 23.86 15.46 -19.69
CA SER A 138 24.57 15.27 -18.43
C SER A 138 25.84 14.50 -18.76
N ASN A 139 26.98 14.95 -18.21
CA ASN A 139 28.13 14.07 -18.01
C ASN A 139 27.74 13.09 -16.87
N ASP A 140 26.75 12.24 -17.14
CA ASP A 140 26.61 11.04 -16.34
C ASP A 140 27.75 10.13 -16.78
N ASP A 141 28.64 9.82 -15.83
CA ASP A 141 29.71 8.86 -16.03
C ASP A 141 29.11 7.59 -16.65
N LEU A 142 29.60 7.25 -17.85
CA LEU A 142 29.21 6.02 -18.52
C LEU A 142 29.69 4.86 -17.65
N ASN A 143 28.80 4.32 -16.84
CA ASN A 143 29.09 3.16 -16.02
C ASN A 143 29.34 1.97 -16.95
N GLU A 144 30.49 1.32 -16.80
CA GLU A 144 30.78 0.05 -17.46
C GLU A 144 29.78 -0.99 -16.93
N ILE A 145 28.87 -1.44 -17.81
CA ILE A 145 27.92 -2.50 -17.49
C ILE A 145 28.60 -3.81 -17.81
N ASP A 146 28.87 -4.63 -16.79
CA ASP A 146 29.26 -6.02 -16.99
C ASP A 146 28.06 -6.81 -17.57
N PRO A 147 28.13 -7.29 -18.82
CA PRO A 147 27.02 -8.01 -19.45
C PRO A 147 26.77 -9.39 -18.84
N THR A 148 27.66 -9.87 -17.97
CA THR A 148 27.50 -11.13 -17.23
C THR A 148 26.91 -10.95 -15.85
N SER A 149 26.87 -9.70 -15.35
CA SER A 149 26.20 -9.38 -14.10
C SER A 149 24.68 -9.43 -14.27
N PRO A 150 23.94 -9.94 -13.27
CA PRO A 150 22.48 -9.93 -13.33
C PRO A 150 21.99 -8.48 -13.51
N PRO A 151 20.91 -8.27 -14.30
CA PRO A 151 20.42 -6.93 -14.60
C PRO A 151 20.16 -6.18 -13.29
N ASN A 152 20.86 -5.06 -13.12
CA ASN A 152 20.68 -4.24 -11.93
C ASN A 152 19.32 -3.53 -12.04
N VAL A 153 18.39 -3.94 -11.20
CA VAL A 153 17.03 -3.40 -11.19
C VAL A 153 17.06 -2.03 -10.53
N PHE A 154 16.95 -0.99 -11.36
CA PHE A 154 16.85 0.39 -10.91
C PHE A 154 15.42 0.91 -11.10
N PHE A 155 14.95 1.75 -10.18
CA PHE A 155 13.65 2.41 -10.24
C PHE A 155 13.82 3.91 -10.39
N ASP A 156 13.25 4.49 -11.44
CA ASP A 156 13.20 5.94 -11.60
C ASP A 156 12.51 6.61 -10.39
N GLN A 157 12.99 7.80 -10.02
CA GLN A 157 12.46 8.54 -8.87
C GLN A 157 10.95 8.79 -8.99
N ALA A 158 10.44 9.05 -10.19
CA ALA A 158 9.00 9.29 -10.39
C ALA A 158 8.15 8.04 -10.10
N PHE A 159 8.74 6.85 -10.23
CA PHE A 159 8.11 5.58 -9.90
C PHE A 159 8.21 5.28 -8.39
N LEU A 160 9.31 5.64 -7.74
CA LEU A 160 9.43 5.61 -6.27
C LEU A 160 8.42 6.56 -5.61
N ASP A 161 8.24 7.76 -6.17
CA ASP A 161 7.30 8.75 -5.66
C ASP A 161 5.87 8.22 -5.58
N LEU A 162 5.43 7.37 -6.52
CA LEU A 162 4.11 6.71 -6.45
C LEU A 162 3.90 5.99 -5.12
N GLY A 163 4.89 5.19 -4.69
CA GLY A 163 4.84 4.44 -3.44
C GLY A 163 4.92 5.34 -2.21
N LEU A 164 5.78 6.37 -2.25
CA LEU A 164 5.91 7.36 -1.17
C LEU A 164 4.59 8.10 -0.92
N TYR A 165 3.82 8.39 -1.97
CA TYR A 165 2.51 9.02 -1.87
C TYR A 165 1.35 8.03 -1.71
N GLY A 166 1.64 6.74 -1.45
CA GLY A 166 0.64 5.74 -1.12
C GLY A 166 -0.21 5.24 -2.29
N TYR A 167 0.23 5.43 -3.54
CA TYR A 167 -0.45 4.89 -4.71
C TYR A 167 -0.22 3.38 -4.82
N HIS A 168 -1.31 2.66 -5.09
CA HIS A 168 -1.23 1.22 -5.34
C HIS A 168 -0.75 0.96 -6.77
N ILE A 169 0.42 0.33 -6.89
CA ILE A 169 1.00 -0.06 -8.17
C ILE A 169 0.75 -1.56 -8.38
N PRO A 170 0.14 -1.99 -9.50
CA PRO A 170 0.00 -3.40 -9.84
C PRO A 170 1.36 -4.12 -9.78
N LEU A 171 1.38 -5.31 -9.19
CA LEU A 171 2.58 -6.14 -9.10
C LEU A 171 3.13 -6.47 -10.49
N ALA A 172 2.26 -6.62 -11.49
CA ALA A 172 2.67 -6.88 -12.87
C ALA A 172 3.63 -5.83 -13.45
N LEU A 173 3.58 -4.57 -12.99
CA LEU A 173 4.50 -3.53 -13.44
C LEU A 173 5.94 -3.70 -12.91
N PHE A 174 6.17 -4.66 -12.01
CA PHE A 174 7.48 -4.98 -11.46
C PHE A 174 8.20 -6.13 -12.18
N THR A 175 7.66 -6.66 -13.28
CA THR A 175 8.44 -7.56 -14.16
C THR A 175 9.63 -6.80 -14.76
N ASN A 176 10.76 -7.46 -15.04
CA ASN A 176 11.94 -6.80 -15.62
C ASN A 176 11.60 -6.15 -16.96
N LYS A 177 10.78 -6.79 -17.80
CA LYS A 177 10.29 -6.18 -19.05
C LYS A 177 9.62 -4.85 -18.81
N ASN A 178 8.73 -4.78 -17.82
CA ASN A 178 8.05 -3.53 -17.51
C ASN A 178 8.98 -2.51 -16.88
N ILE A 179 9.87 -2.91 -15.98
CA ILE A 179 10.85 -1.99 -15.37
C ILE A 179 11.79 -1.41 -16.43
N GLU A 180 12.31 -2.24 -17.33
CA GLU A 180 13.12 -1.81 -18.46
C GLU A 180 12.36 -0.84 -19.36
N PHE A 181 11.13 -1.17 -19.72
CA PHE A 181 10.26 -0.28 -20.49
C PHE A 181 10.02 1.05 -19.78
N LEU A 182 9.74 1.04 -18.48
CA LEU A 182 9.51 2.23 -17.67
C LEU A 182 10.76 3.12 -17.62
N ASN A 183 11.93 2.53 -17.40
CA ASN A 183 13.20 3.26 -17.35
C ASN A 183 13.56 3.88 -18.70
N ASN A 184 13.40 3.13 -19.79
CA ASN A 184 13.68 3.62 -21.15
C ASN A 184 12.70 4.70 -21.62
N ASN A 185 11.49 4.75 -21.04
CA ASN A 185 10.42 5.65 -21.46
C ASN A 185 10.00 6.66 -20.39
N SER A 186 10.80 6.86 -19.33
CA SER A 186 10.45 7.64 -18.13
C SER A 186 9.96 9.06 -18.41
N ILE A 187 10.55 9.73 -19.41
CA ILE A 187 10.22 11.09 -19.82
C ILE A 187 8.88 11.15 -20.60
N SER A 188 8.49 10.03 -21.23
CA SER A 188 7.30 9.99 -22.10
C SER A 188 5.99 9.93 -21.32
N PHE A 189 6.01 9.50 -20.06
CA PHE A 189 4.80 9.29 -19.25
C PHE A 189 4.18 10.61 -18.81
N HIS A 190 2.85 10.65 -18.81
CA HIS A 190 2.13 11.78 -18.26
C HIS A 190 2.34 11.86 -16.75
N ARG A 191 2.37 13.09 -16.23
CA ARG A 191 2.54 13.37 -14.80
C ARG A 191 1.35 14.15 -14.27
N THR A 192 0.75 13.66 -13.19
CA THR A 192 -0.38 14.29 -12.53
C THR A 192 0.06 14.98 -11.24
N LYS A 193 -0.49 16.16 -10.96
CA LYS A 193 -0.24 16.90 -9.72
C LYS A 193 -1.11 16.35 -8.60
N ILE A 194 -0.51 16.11 -7.45
CA ILE A 194 -1.26 15.78 -6.22
C ILE A 194 -1.73 17.08 -5.59
N SER A 195 -2.99 17.46 -5.84
CA SER A 195 -3.54 18.77 -5.47
C SER A 195 -3.66 19.01 -3.96
N HIS A 196 -3.77 17.94 -3.16
CA HIS A 196 -4.01 17.99 -1.72
C HIS A 196 -2.73 17.99 -0.86
N ILE A 197 -1.56 17.84 -1.47
CA ILE A 197 -0.27 17.86 -0.78
C ILE A 197 0.40 19.22 -0.99
N GLU A 198 0.98 19.78 0.07
CA GLU A 198 1.74 21.03 0.01
C GLU A 198 2.89 20.91 -1.01
N GLY A 199 3.08 21.93 -1.84
CA GLY A 199 4.02 21.89 -2.96
C GLY A 199 3.50 21.22 -4.23
N LYS A 200 2.31 20.58 -4.19
CA LYS A 200 1.63 19.96 -5.35
C LYS A 200 2.57 19.07 -6.18
N PRO A 201 3.19 18.06 -5.56
CA PRO A 201 4.17 17.20 -6.24
C PRO A 201 3.55 16.55 -7.48
N GLN A 202 4.39 16.34 -8.49
CA GLN A 202 4.01 15.67 -9.74
C GLN A 202 4.46 14.21 -9.68
N ILE A 203 3.50 13.29 -9.79
CA ILE A 203 3.74 11.86 -9.87
C ILE A 203 3.37 11.32 -11.25
N LEU A 204 3.82 10.11 -11.58
CA LEU A 204 3.38 9.43 -12.78
C LEU A 204 1.86 9.20 -12.78
N ASP A 205 1.23 9.39 -13.93
CA ASP A 205 -0.14 8.94 -14.15
C ASP A 205 -0.14 7.43 -14.43
N LEU A 206 -0.53 6.64 -13.44
CA LEU A 206 -0.53 5.19 -13.53
C LEU A 206 -1.44 4.67 -14.65
N ALA A 207 -2.52 5.38 -14.99
CA ALA A 207 -3.40 4.98 -16.09
C ALA A 207 -2.72 5.16 -17.45
N ASP A 208 -1.97 6.26 -17.64
CA ASP A 208 -1.14 6.49 -18.83
C ASP A 208 -0.01 5.46 -18.92
N VAL A 209 0.66 5.16 -17.80
CA VAL A 209 1.69 4.13 -17.71
C VAL A 209 1.14 2.77 -18.18
N ILE A 210 0.05 2.29 -17.56
CA ILE A 210 -0.57 1.01 -17.92
C ILE A 210 -0.98 0.98 -19.39
N LYS A 211 -1.56 2.08 -19.89
CA LYS A 211 -1.97 2.19 -21.29
C LYS A 211 -0.78 2.05 -22.25
N LYS A 212 0.34 2.71 -21.95
CA LYS A 212 1.54 2.69 -22.80
C LYS A 212 2.26 1.35 -22.75
N VAL A 213 2.41 0.76 -21.56
CA VAL A 213 2.97 -0.58 -21.40
C VAL A 213 2.14 -1.59 -22.21
N LYS A 214 0.82 -1.59 -22.03
CA LYS A 214 -0.10 -2.49 -22.77
C LYS A 214 -0.09 -2.28 -24.28
N GLY A 215 0.17 -1.05 -24.74
CA GLY A 215 0.24 -0.71 -26.16
C GLY A 215 1.60 -0.97 -26.82
N SER A 216 2.63 -1.27 -26.02
CA SER A 216 3.99 -1.52 -26.50
C SER A 216 4.21 -3.01 -26.79
N ARG A 217 5.06 -3.31 -27.77
CA ARG A 217 5.56 -4.67 -28.00
C ARG A 217 6.64 -5.10 -27.00
N GLU A 218 7.27 -4.11 -26.37
CA GLU A 218 8.34 -4.31 -25.38
C GLU A 218 7.78 -4.42 -23.96
N GLY A 219 6.51 -4.07 -23.75
CA GLY A 219 5.83 -4.19 -22.47
C GLY A 219 5.43 -5.63 -22.13
N GLY A 220 5.42 -5.93 -20.84
CA GLY A 220 4.92 -7.17 -20.25
C GLY A 220 3.45 -7.09 -19.79
N PRO A 221 3.00 -8.02 -18.94
CA PRO A 221 1.65 -8.00 -18.39
C PRO A 221 1.42 -6.72 -17.56
N THR A 222 0.20 -6.17 -17.60
CA THR A 222 -0.17 -4.97 -16.84
C THR A 222 -1.16 -5.23 -15.71
N GLN A 223 -1.64 -6.48 -15.60
CA GLN A 223 -2.59 -6.92 -14.60
C GLN A 223 -2.02 -8.11 -13.86
N ASP A 224 -2.17 -8.12 -12.53
CA ASP A 224 -1.62 -9.17 -11.68
C ASP A 224 -2.16 -10.57 -12.05
N SER A 225 -3.44 -10.65 -12.43
CA SER A 225 -4.09 -11.90 -12.87
C SER A 225 -3.61 -12.42 -14.23
N ALA A 226 -2.99 -11.56 -15.04
CA ALA A 226 -2.49 -11.89 -16.38
C ALA A 226 -1.05 -12.40 -16.37
N MET A 227 -0.36 -12.34 -15.22
CA MET A 227 1.00 -12.86 -15.10
C MET A 227 1.02 -14.39 -15.12
N GLU A 228 2.10 -14.95 -15.65
CA GLU A 228 2.50 -16.34 -15.42
C GLU A 228 3.35 -16.48 -14.15
N HIS A 229 3.56 -17.72 -13.68
CA HIS A 229 4.28 -17.97 -12.42
C HIS A 229 5.70 -17.39 -12.42
N PHE A 230 6.45 -17.54 -13.53
CA PHE A 230 7.81 -17.02 -13.60
C PHE A 230 7.85 -15.49 -13.53
N GLU A 231 6.88 -14.82 -14.17
CA GLU A 231 6.73 -13.35 -14.13
C GLU A 231 6.35 -12.89 -12.72
N TRP A 232 5.56 -13.68 -11.99
CA TRP A 232 5.24 -13.40 -10.60
C TRP A 232 6.48 -13.51 -9.69
N ILE A 233 7.32 -14.54 -9.86
CA ILE A 233 8.59 -14.65 -9.09
C ILE A 233 9.50 -13.45 -9.33
N GLU A 234 9.66 -13.08 -10.60
CA GLU A 234 10.42 -11.90 -11.01
C GLU A 234 9.84 -10.61 -10.41
N ALA A 235 8.53 -10.41 -10.55
CA ALA A 235 7.84 -9.23 -10.05
C ALA A 235 7.90 -9.11 -8.52
N THR A 236 7.79 -10.21 -7.78
CA THR A 236 7.85 -10.19 -6.32
C THR A 236 9.24 -9.88 -5.78
N ALA A 237 10.29 -10.41 -6.41
CA ALA A 237 11.67 -10.07 -6.08
C ALA A 237 11.92 -8.57 -6.30
N ASN A 238 11.52 -8.04 -7.45
CA ASN A 238 11.67 -6.62 -7.78
C ASN A 238 10.82 -5.72 -6.89
N PHE A 239 9.58 -6.14 -6.57
CA PHE A 239 8.71 -5.41 -5.66
C PHE A 239 9.28 -5.33 -4.25
N PHE A 240 9.94 -6.38 -3.76
CA PHE A 240 10.62 -6.34 -2.47
C PHE A 240 11.78 -5.33 -2.45
N VAL A 241 12.60 -5.30 -3.51
CA VAL A 241 13.66 -4.29 -3.66
C VAL A 241 13.06 -2.89 -3.69
N TYR A 242 12.02 -2.69 -4.49
CA TYR A 242 11.29 -1.42 -4.55
C TYR A 242 10.79 -0.97 -3.17
N GLN A 243 10.10 -1.86 -2.44
CA GLN A 243 9.61 -1.54 -1.10
C GLN A 243 10.75 -1.16 -0.16
N SER A 244 11.88 -1.86 -0.22
CA SER A 244 13.06 -1.57 0.61
C SER A 244 13.62 -0.18 0.32
N LEU A 245 13.59 0.28 -0.94
CA LEU A 245 14.05 1.63 -1.31
C LEU A 245 13.15 2.77 -0.81
N LEU A 246 11.89 2.48 -0.44
CA LEU A 246 10.97 3.50 0.09
C LEU A 246 11.25 3.89 1.54
N TYR A 247 11.98 3.05 2.30
CA TYR A 247 12.20 3.23 3.73
C TYR A 247 13.68 3.44 4.04
N ALA A 248 13.97 4.29 5.03
CA ALA A 248 15.35 4.55 5.46
C ALA A 248 15.99 3.31 6.10
N GLU A 249 15.18 2.47 6.74
CA GLU A 249 15.57 1.20 7.33
C GLU A 249 15.75 0.09 6.30
N GLY A 250 15.49 0.36 5.02
CA GLY A 250 15.70 -0.62 3.96
C GLY A 250 14.81 -1.85 4.09
N ASP A 251 15.42 -3.02 3.95
CA ASP A 251 14.75 -4.33 4.05
C ASP A 251 14.32 -4.70 5.47
N GLU A 252 14.88 -4.05 6.50
CA GLU A 252 14.49 -4.25 7.90
C GLU A 252 13.21 -3.47 8.28
N ALA A 253 12.69 -2.63 7.38
CA ALA A 253 11.43 -1.95 7.59
C ALA A 253 10.24 -2.94 7.64
N ASN A 254 9.19 -2.55 8.38
CA ASN A 254 8.02 -3.41 8.59
C ASN A 254 7.31 -3.83 7.28
N GLU A 255 7.19 -2.93 6.30
CA GLU A 255 6.50 -3.26 5.04
C GLU A 255 7.29 -4.22 4.15
N PRO A 256 8.58 -3.99 3.84
CA PRO A 256 9.40 -5.01 3.16
C PRO A 256 9.36 -6.37 3.85
N GLN A 257 9.44 -6.42 5.18
CA GLN A 257 9.35 -7.67 5.94
C GLN A 257 7.98 -8.35 5.83
N PHE A 258 6.89 -7.59 5.75
CA PHE A 258 5.58 -8.14 5.43
C PHE A 258 5.61 -8.83 4.06
N TYR A 259 6.07 -8.14 3.02
CA TYR A 259 6.08 -8.67 1.66
C TYR A 259 7.02 -9.88 1.51
N ARG A 260 8.16 -9.88 2.21
CA ARG A 260 9.06 -11.04 2.29
C ARG A 260 8.36 -12.29 2.82
N LYS A 261 7.61 -12.14 3.92
CA LYS A 261 6.83 -13.25 4.51
C LYS A 261 5.66 -13.66 3.63
N HIS A 262 4.96 -12.68 3.06
CA HIS A 262 3.79 -12.88 2.20
C HIS A 262 4.14 -13.66 0.93
N PHE A 263 5.09 -13.17 0.12
CA PHE A 263 5.50 -13.85 -1.11
C PHE A 263 6.20 -15.17 -0.80
N GLY A 264 7.10 -15.16 0.20
CA GLY A 264 7.81 -16.35 0.63
C GLY A 264 6.88 -17.47 1.10
N PHE A 265 5.68 -17.17 1.63
CA PHE A 265 4.71 -18.22 1.92
C PHE A 265 4.29 -18.98 0.67
N PHE A 266 3.89 -18.28 -0.41
CA PHE A 266 3.40 -18.91 -1.64
C PHE A 266 4.52 -19.60 -2.42
N GLU A 267 5.69 -18.96 -2.52
CA GLU A 267 6.86 -19.51 -3.19
C GLU A 267 7.31 -20.83 -2.57
N ASN A 268 7.30 -20.94 -1.24
CA ASN A 268 7.77 -22.11 -0.51
C ASN A 268 6.75 -23.25 -0.40
N GLN A 269 5.58 -23.15 -1.06
CA GLN A 269 4.62 -24.26 -1.04
C GLN A 269 5.03 -25.40 -1.98
N THR A 270 4.75 -26.63 -1.55
CA THR A 270 4.83 -27.80 -2.42
C THR A 270 3.90 -27.62 -3.63
N ASP A 271 4.42 -27.87 -4.83
CA ASP A 271 3.69 -27.70 -6.09
C ASP A 271 3.23 -26.26 -6.39
N SER A 272 3.86 -25.24 -5.79
CA SER A 272 3.51 -23.82 -5.99
C SER A 272 3.37 -23.45 -7.48
N VAL A 273 4.33 -23.86 -8.31
CA VAL A 273 4.32 -23.64 -9.77
C VAL A 273 3.08 -24.26 -10.43
N LYS A 274 2.76 -25.52 -10.11
CA LYS A 274 1.64 -26.25 -10.72
C LYS A 274 0.29 -25.68 -10.31
N LEU A 275 0.20 -25.15 -9.09
CA LEU A 275 -1.03 -24.64 -8.50
C LEU A 275 -1.20 -23.13 -8.71
N PHE A 276 -0.30 -22.48 -9.46
CA PHE A 276 -0.25 -21.02 -9.60
C PHE A 276 -1.60 -20.41 -10.00
N ASP A 277 -2.27 -20.96 -11.00
CA ASP A 277 -3.58 -20.47 -11.45
C ASP A 277 -4.69 -20.60 -10.41
N LEU A 278 -4.53 -21.49 -9.42
CA LEU A 278 -5.50 -21.67 -8.35
C LEU A 278 -5.28 -20.72 -7.17
N TRP A 279 -4.04 -20.27 -6.94
CA TRP A 279 -3.69 -19.47 -5.77
C TRP A 279 -3.34 -18.01 -6.07
N LYS A 280 -2.99 -17.62 -7.30
CA LYS A 280 -2.59 -16.24 -7.62
C LYS A 280 -3.64 -15.19 -7.27
N ASP A 281 -4.93 -15.51 -7.45
CA ASP A 281 -6.02 -14.59 -7.07
C ASP A 281 -6.18 -14.47 -5.55
N ILE A 282 -5.85 -15.53 -4.81
CA ILE A 282 -5.89 -15.54 -3.34
C ILE A 282 -4.72 -14.72 -2.79
N GLU A 283 -3.51 -14.87 -3.36
CA GLU A 283 -2.36 -14.02 -3.05
C GLU A 283 -2.73 -12.54 -3.24
N LEU A 284 -3.28 -12.20 -4.41
CA LEU A 284 -3.70 -10.84 -4.74
C LEU A 284 -4.71 -10.29 -3.72
N GLU A 285 -5.71 -11.08 -3.32
CA GLU A 285 -6.69 -10.68 -2.30
C GLU A 285 -6.03 -10.38 -0.95
N LEU A 286 -5.12 -11.24 -0.51
CA LEU A 286 -4.39 -11.06 0.76
C LEU A 286 -3.46 -9.84 0.72
N ARG A 287 -2.79 -9.60 -0.41
CA ARG A 287 -1.95 -8.42 -0.62
C ARG A 287 -2.77 -7.13 -0.59
N GLN A 288 -3.90 -7.09 -1.30
CA GLN A 288 -4.83 -5.97 -1.29
C GLN A 288 -5.43 -5.72 0.10
N LYS A 289 -5.76 -6.78 0.84
CA LYS A 289 -6.20 -6.69 2.25
C LYS A 289 -5.16 -5.97 3.10
N HIS A 290 -3.88 -6.34 2.97
CA HIS A 290 -2.79 -5.67 3.66
C HIS A 290 -2.65 -4.20 3.24
N GLN A 291 -2.62 -3.89 1.95
CA GLN A 291 -2.45 -2.51 1.48
C GLN A 291 -3.57 -1.58 1.96
N ASN A 292 -4.81 -2.07 1.97
CA ASN A 292 -5.99 -1.29 2.37
C ASN A 292 -6.15 -1.14 3.89
N LYS A 293 -5.77 -2.16 4.66
CA LYS A 293 -6.06 -2.24 6.11
C LYS A 293 -4.82 -2.28 7.00
N LYS A 294 -3.63 -2.30 6.41
CA LYS A 294 -2.34 -2.48 7.08
C LYS A 294 -2.33 -3.67 8.03
N THR A 295 -2.88 -4.80 7.58
CA THR A 295 -2.92 -6.04 8.38
C THR A 295 -1.55 -6.70 8.46
N HIS A 296 -1.23 -7.27 9.60
CA HIS A 296 -0.01 -8.07 9.75
C HIS A 296 -0.10 -9.42 9.03
N PHE A 297 1.05 -10.01 8.75
CA PHE A 297 1.14 -11.38 8.27
C PHE A 297 0.72 -12.35 9.40
N ASP A 298 -0.28 -13.18 9.13
CA ASP A 298 -0.73 -14.24 10.04
C ASP A 298 -0.64 -15.60 9.33
N LEU A 299 0.24 -16.45 9.84
CA LEU A 299 0.48 -17.77 9.28
C LEU A 299 -0.77 -18.67 9.30
N PHE A 300 -1.65 -18.50 10.28
CA PHE A 300 -2.86 -19.32 10.39
C PHE A 300 -3.86 -19.01 9.27
N ASP A 301 -4.10 -17.73 9.00
CA ASP A 301 -4.94 -17.25 7.90
C ASP A 301 -4.42 -17.78 6.56
N TYR A 302 -3.11 -17.70 6.32
CA TYR A 302 -2.49 -18.14 5.06
C TYR A 302 -2.59 -19.65 4.87
N ARG A 303 -2.37 -20.43 5.94
CA ARG A 303 -2.57 -21.89 5.90
C ARG A 303 -4.02 -22.25 5.58
N THR A 304 -4.97 -21.52 6.16
CA THR A 304 -6.41 -21.72 5.88
C THR A 304 -6.73 -21.46 4.41
N GLU A 305 -6.23 -20.36 3.85
CA GLU A 305 -6.42 -20.06 2.43
C GLU A 305 -5.72 -21.07 1.52
N TRP A 306 -4.52 -21.52 1.87
CA TRP A 306 -3.82 -22.58 1.13
C TRP A 306 -4.55 -23.92 1.16
N SER A 307 -5.17 -24.30 2.28
CA SER A 307 -6.04 -25.48 2.33
C SER A 307 -7.20 -25.37 1.34
N ARG A 308 -7.74 -24.17 1.11
CA ARG A 308 -8.80 -23.96 0.10
C ARG A 308 -8.28 -24.16 -1.32
N VAL A 309 -7.04 -23.79 -1.61
CA VAL A 309 -6.38 -24.10 -2.91
C VAL A 309 -6.32 -25.61 -3.13
N LYS A 310 -5.86 -26.36 -2.13
CA LYS A 310 -5.78 -27.82 -2.21
C LYS A 310 -7.14 -28.48 -2.41
N SER A 311 -8.16 -28.07 -1.65
CA SER A 311 -9.52 -28.59 -1.82
C SER A 311 -10.13 -28.30 -3.20
N ARG A 312 -9.75 -27.18 -3.84
CA ARG A 312 -10.16 -26.89 -5.23
C ARG A 312 -9.51 -27.85 -6.21
N LEU A 313 -8.23 -28.17 -6.04
CA LEU A 313 -7.54 -29.17 -6.86
C LEU A 313 -8.23 -30.53 -6.76
N ASP A 314 -8.45 -31.02 -5.53
CA ASP A 314 -9.12 -32.32 -5.29
C ASP A 314 -10.50 -32.38 -5.98
N SER A 315 -11.23 -31.26 -5.98
CA SER A 315 -12.53 -31.14 -6.64
C SER A 315 -12.45 -31.20 -8.17
N LEU A 316 -11.41 -30.60 -8.76
CA LEU A 316 -11.17 -30.63 -10.22
C LEU A 316 -10.74 -32.03 -10.68
N GLU A 317 -9.90 -32.71 -9.89
CA GLU A 317 -9.48 -34.08 -10.17
C GLU A 317 -10.64 -35.07 -10.07
N ALA A 318 -11.45 -34.97 -9.01
CA ALA A 318 -12.65 -35.80 -8.84
C ALA A 318 -13.66 -35.61 -10.00
N SER A 319 -13.81 -34.38 -10.49
CA SER A 319 -14.67 -34.07 -11.63
C SER A 319 -14.14 -34.64 -12.94
N SER A 320 -12.82 -34.69 -13.11
CA SER A 320 -12.16 -35.24 -14.31
C SER A 320 -12.22 -36.77 -14.34
N SER A 321 -12.05 -37.44 -13.20
CA SER A 321 -12.15 -38.91 -13.10
C SER A 321 -13.59 -39.42 -13.31
N SER A 322 -14.60 -38.62 -12.96
CA SER A 322 -16.02 -39.01 -13.09
C SER A 322 -16.53 -39.04 -14.53
N ASN A 323 -15.84 -38.39 -15.47
CA ASN A 323 -16.21 -38.39 -16.90
C ASN A 323 -15.60 -39.56 -17.70
N SER A 324 -14.71 -40.37 -17.09
CA SER A 324 -14.06 -41.51 -17.76
C SER A 324 -14.80 -42.85 -17.59
N SER A 325 -15.98 -42.87 -16.96
CA SER A 325 -16.72 -44.11 -16.67
C SER A 325 -18.23 -43.92 -16.77
N GLN A 326 -18.73 -43.59 -17.96
CA GLN A 326 -20.12 -43.91 -18.30
C GLN A 326 -20.16 -44.92 -19.46
N PRO A 327 -20.65 -46.15 -19.23
CA PRO A 327 -21.16 -46.98 -20.30
C PRO A 327 -22.40 -46.29 -20.88
N GLN A 328 -22.40 -46.07 -22.19
CA GLN A 328 -23.58 -45.64 -22.94
C GLN A 328 -24.69 -46.70 -22.82
N SER A 329 -25.53 -46.63 -21.79
CA SER A 329 -26.79 -47.35 -21.78
C SER A 329 -27.89 -46.44 -22.36
N ASN A 330 -28.16 -46.66 -23.64
CA ASN A 330 -29.41 -46.27 -24.28
C ASN A 330 -30.62 -46.62 -23.39
N ARG A 331 -31.35 -45.62 -22.88
CA ARG A 331 -32.77 -45.78 -22.59
C ARG A 331 -33.58 -44.55 -23.04
N ARG A 332 -34.26 -44.78 -24.16
CA ARG A 332 -35.40 -44.04 -24.68
C ARG A 332 -36.55 -43.96 -23.65
N SER A 333 -37.19 -42.80 -23.67
CA SER A 333 -38.63 -42.52 -23.44
C SER A 333 -39.30 -43.03 -22.16
N HIS A 334 -39.85 -42.10 -21.37
CA HIS A 334 -41.32 -41.96 -21.25
C HIS A 334 -41.70 -40.68 -20.49
N ILE A 335 -42.50 -39.85 -21.17
CA ILE A 335 -43.36 -38.80 -20.59
C ILE A 335 -44.57 -39.52 -19.97
N PRO A 336 -45.11 -39.00 -18.86
CA PRO A 336 -46.55 -38.77 -18.86
C PRO A 336 -46.92 -37.38 -18.31
N ASN A 337 -47.75 -36.70 -19.10
CA ASN A 337 -48.70 -35.70 -18.63
C ASN A 337 -49.70 -36.35 -17.66
N PHE A 338 -50.16 -35.65 -16.62
CA PHE A 338 -51.59 -35.57 -16.31
C PHE A 338 -51.95 -34.39 -15.37
N ARG A 339 -53.14 -33.85 -15.65
CA ARG A 339 -53.87 -32.69 -15.11
C ARG A 339 -54.21 -32.75 -13.61
N SER A 340 -54.14 -31.57 -12.98
CA SER A 340 -55.23 -30.81 -12.30
C SER A 340 -56.19 -31.51 -11.33
N THR A 341 -56.31 -31.04 -10.08
CA THR A 341 -57.49 -30.29 -9.54
C THR A 341 -57.43 -29.96 -8.02
N LYS A 342 -58.00 -28.78 -7.68
CA LYS A 342 -58.72 -28.33 -6.45
C LYS A 342 -57.91 -28.14 -5.13
N ILE A 343 -57.75 -26.90 -4.64
CA ILE A 343 -58.68 -26.06 -3.82
C ILE A 343 -59.02 -26.70 -2.46
N ALA A 344 -58.50 -26.11 -1.37
CA ALA A 344 -59.24 -25.86 -0.13
C ALA A 344 -58.57 -24.73 0.66
N ALA A 345 -59.38 -23.73 1.01
CA ALA A 345 -59.07 -22.60 1.88
C ALA A 345 -59.11 -23.01 3.36
N HIS A 346 -58.42 -22.28 4.24
CA HIS A 346 -58.95 -21.85 5.54
C HIS A 346 -58.00 -20.86 6.25
N ASP A 347 -58.54 -19.68 6.53
CA ASP A 347 -58.48 -18.85 7.74
C ASP A 347 -57.14 -18.54 8.45
N SER A 348 -56.80 -17.25 8.41
CA SER A 348 -56.22 -16.48 9.54
C SER A 348 -57.38 -16.01 10.46
N PRO A 349 -57.23 -15.60 11.74
CA PRO A 349 -56.29 -14.56 12.24
C PRO A 349 -55.89 -14.74 13.76
N PRO A 350 -55.56 -13.70 14.57
CA PRO A 350 -54.40 -12.81 14.55
C PRO A 350 -53.62 -12.69 15.90
N THR A 351 -52.49 -11.96 15.84
CA THR A 351 -51.89 -11.03 16.84
C THR A 351 -51.09 -11.49 18.09
N THR A 352 -49.95 -10.78 18.23
CA THR A 352 -49.21 -10.33 19.43
C THR A 352 -48.47 -11.33 20.31
N SER A 353 -47.13 -11.28 20.25
CA SER A 353 -46.30 -10.93 21.43
C SER A 353 -44.85 -10.67 21.02
N SER A 354 -44.38 -9.48 21.39
CA SER A 354 -42.97 -9.09 21.47
C SER A 354 -42.14 -10.14 22.20
N ASN A 355 -41.02 -10.58 21.61
CA ASN A 355 -39.93 -11.16 22.40
C ASN A 355 -38.59 -10.60 21.93
N SER A 356 -37.90 -10.06 22.92
CA SER A 356 -36.63 -9.37 22.94
C SER A 356 -35.49 -10.30 22.51
N PHE A 357 -34.46 -9.72 21.89
CA PHE A 357 -33.22 -10.39 21.52
C PHE A 357 -32.51 -11.02 22.73
N PRO A 358 -31.86 -12.19 22.59
CA PRO A 358 -30.84 -12.61 23.54
C PRO A 358 -29.56 -11.80 23.30
N LEU A 359 -29.13 -11.06 24.32
CA LEU A 359 -27.74 -10.60 24.43
C LEU A 359 -26.82 -11.83 24.51
N GLY A 360 -25.87 -11.95 23.59
CA GLY A 360 -24.78 -12.92 23.73
C GLY A 360 -24.00 -13.21 22.45
N ASN A 361 -23.03 -12.36 22.10
CA ASN A 361 -21.61 -12.70 22.26
C ASN A 361 -20.75 -11.55 21.75
N LYS A 362 -19.90 -11.04 22.65
CA LYS A 362 -18.79 -10.16 22.32
C LYS A 362 -17.76 -11.01 21.59
N GLU A 363 -17.47 -10.66 20.34
CA GLU A 363 -16.17 -10.75 19.66
C GLU A 363 -16.36 -10.85 18.14
N LYS A 364 -16.26 -9.69 17.47
CA LYS A 364 -15.71 -9.43 16.13
C LYS A 364 -16.38 -8.20 15.50
N ALA A 365 -15.61 -7.12 15.43
CA ALA A 365 -15.76 -5.92 14.59
C ALA A 365 -17.19 -5.48 14.23
N SER A 366 -17.80 -4.62 15.07
CA SER A 366 -18.98 -3.86 14.67
C SER A 366 -18.55 -2.71 13.74
N ARG A 367 -18.30 -3.00 12.46
CA ARG A 367 -18.51 -1.99 11.41
C ARG A 367 -20.01 -1.68 11.42
N GLU A 368 -20.38 -0.42 11.53
CA GLU A 368 -21.79 -0.03 11.51
C GLU A 368 -22.46 -0.59 10.23
N PRO A 369 -23.61 -1.26 10.35
CA PRO A 369 -24.28 -1.83 9.18
C PRO A 369 -24.66 -0.71 8.21
N CYS A 370 -24.30 -0.84 6.92
CA CYS A 370 -24.87 0.02 5.89
C CYS A 370 -26.32 -0.39 5.61
N CYS A 371 -27.12 0.61 5.31
CA CYS A 371 -28.47 0.42 4.84
C CYS A 371 -28.46 -0.15 3.43
N ILE A 372 -29.00 -1.35 3.24
CA ILE A 372 -29.14 -2.00 1.92
C ILE A 372 -30.02 -1.21 0.93
N ILE A 373 -30.85 -0.26 1.39
CA ILE A 373 -31.71 0.56 0.53
C ILE A 373 -30.94 1.71 -0.13
N CYS A 374 -30.14 2.47 0.63
CA CYS A 374 -29.45 3.67 0.13
C CYS A 374 -27.91 3.56 0.14
N GLY A 375 -27.34 2.56 0.81
CA GLY A 375 -25.90 2.39 0.99
C GLY A 375 -25.27 3.24 2.08
N GLY A 376 -26.05 4.09 2.77
CA GLY A 376 -25.57 4.94 3.86
C GLY A 376 -25.21 4.14 5.13
N VAL A 377 -24.20 4.58 5.86
CA VAL A 377 -23.81 4.06 7.18
C VAL A 377 -24.63 4.72 8.30
N GLY A 378 -24.77 4.06 9.44
CA GLY A 378 -25.43 4.62 10.63
C GLY A 378 -26.93 4.34 10.77
N HIS A 379 -27.55 3.62 9.82
CA HIS A 379 -28.95 3.19 9.94
C HIS A 379 -29.23 1.85 9.24
N THR A 380 -30.27 1.15 9.69
CA THR A 380 -30.71 -0.12 9.08
C THR A 380 -31.78 0.13 8.02
N PHE A 381 -32.08 -0.87 7.19
CA PHE A 381 -33.19 -0.76 6.24
C PHE A 381 -34.56 -0.64 6.92
N PHE A 382 -34.70 -1.14 8.16
CA PHE A 382 -35.96 -1.02 8.91
C PHE A 382 -36.27 0.43 9.26
N THR A 383 -35.23 1.22 9.57
CA THR A 383 -35.32 2.63 9.97
C THR A 383 -35.15 3.60 8.80
N HIS A 384 -34.99 3.10 7.57
CA HIS A 384 -34.81 3.96 6.41
C HIS A 384 -36.10 4.70 6.03
N SER A 385 -35.95 5.98 5.72
CA SER A 385 -36.97 6.89 5.20
C SER A 385 -36.31 7.83 4.18
N ASP A 386 -36.98 8.06 3.05
CA ASP A 386 -36.46 8.90 1.97
C ASP A 386 -36.25 10.35 2.42
N SER A 387 -37.05 10.83 3.37
CA SER A 387 -36.96 12.18 3.94
C SER A 387 -35.68 12.42 4.74
N THR A 388 -35.16 11.38 5.40
CA THR A 388 -34.06 11.51 6.38
C THR A 388 -32.73 11.01 5.81
N HIS A 389 -32.78 10.01 4.93
CA HIS A 389 -31.58 9.29 4.47
C HIS A 389 -31.35 9.38 2.96
N GLY A 390 -32.14 10.20 2.25
CA GLY A 390 -32.10 10.32 0.80
C GLY A 390 -32.83 9.18 0.08
N PRO A 391 -32.96 9.27 -1.25
CA PRO A 391 -33.79 8.35 -2.03
C PRO A 391 -33.26 6.91 -2.01
N ALA A 392 -34.19 5.96 -2.02
CA ALA A 392 -33.93 4.55 -2.26
C ALA A 392 -33.16 4.32 -3.57
N LYS A 393 -31.88 3.91 -3.46
CA LYS A 393 -30.98 3.75 -4.61
C LYS A 393 -30.86 2.30 -5.07
N TRP A 394 -30.83 1.37 -4.13
CA TRP A 394 -30.45 -0.03 -4.38
C TRP A 394 -31.60 -1.02 -4.14
N ALA A 395 -32.58 -0.69 -3.32
CA ALA A 395 -33.78 -1.50 -3.13
C ALA A 395 -35.00 -0.62 -2.89
N LEU A 396 -36.17 -1.08 -3.32
CA LEU A 396 -37.45 -0.48 -2.98
C LEU A 396 -38.06 -1.20 -1.79
N ARG A 397 -38.77 -0.47 -0.94
CA ARG A 397 -39.50 -1.03 0.19
C ARG A 397 -40.98 -1.16 -0.17
N ASP A 398 -41.51 -2.37 -0.09
CA ASP A 398 -42.95 -2.65 -0.20
C ASP A 398 -43.42 -3.30 1.11
N GLY A 399 -43.92 -2.46 2.03
CA GLY A 399 -44.24 -2.86 3.40
C GLY A 399 -43.04 -3.40 4.18
N LYS A 400 -43.02 -4.73 4.39
CA LYS A 400 -41.94 -5.47 5.07
C LYS A 400 -40.96 -6.14 4.11
N GLU A 401 -41.21 -6.08 2.81
CA GLU A 401 -40.40 -6.73 1.79
C GLU A 401 -39.49 -5.72 1.09
N LEU A 402 -38.34 -6.21 0.61
CA LEU A 402 -37.44 -5.45 -0.24
C LEU A 402 -37.57 -5.96 -1.67
N LEU A 403 -37.70 -5.06 -2.63
CA LEU A 403 -37.80 -5.36 -4.05
C LEU A 403 -36.59 -4.76 -4.78
N HIS A 404 -36.10 -5.47 -5.79
CA HIS A 404 -35.07 -4.93 -6.67
C HIS A 404 -35.64 -3.76 -7.50
N PRO A 405 -34.93 -2.63 -7.67
CA PRO A 405 -35.50 -1.42 -8.29
C PRO A 405 -35.98 -1.62 -9.74
N SER A 406 -35.25 -2.39 -10.55
CA SER A 406 -35.57 -2.63 -11.96
C SER A 406 -36.56 -3.77 -12.15
N SER A 407 -36.20 -4.98 -11.71
CA SER A 407 -36.97 -6.20 -11.93
C SER A 407 -38.18 -6.38 -11.01
N LYS A 408 -38.28 -5.57 -9.94
CA LYS A 408 -39.31 -5.69 -8.88
C LYS A 408 -39.35 -7.08 -8.21
N VAL A 409 -38.29 -7.88 -8.37
CA VAL A 409 -38.19 -9.20 -7.73
C VAL A 409 -37.92 -9.01 -6.24
N ARG A 410 -38.57 -9.82 -5.42
CA ARG A 410 -38.35 -9.86 -3.97
C ARG A 410 -36.91 -10.26 -3.65
N LEU A 411 -36.26 -9.46 -2.80
CA LEU A 411 -34.90 -9.67 -2.33
C LEU A 411 -34.88 -10.38 -0.98
N CYS A 412 -33.99 -11.36 -0.85
CA CYS A 412 -33.68 -11.96 0.44
C CYS A 412 -32.66 -11.09 1.20
N THR A 413 -33.12 -10.40 2.24
CA THR A 413 -32.29 -9.50 3.04
C THR A 413 -31.17 -10.24 3.78
N TYR A 414 -31.49 -11.39 4.38
CA TYR A 414 -30.50 -12.20 5.09
C TYR A 414 -29.39 -12.67 4.16
N TRP A 415 -29.75 -13.13 2.96
CA TRP A 415 -28.78 -13.58 1.98
C TRP A 415 -27.88 -12.43 1.51
N ASN A 416 -28.44 -11.25 1.22
CA ASN A 416 -27.67 -10.09 0.78
C ASN A 416 -26.71 -9.54 1.85
N ILE A 417 -27.07 -9.65 3.13
CA ILE A 417 -26.25 -9.15 4.26
C ILE A 417 -25.24 -10.21 4.74
N PHE A 418 -25.68 -11.45 4.93
CA PHE A 418 -24.91 -12.50 5.62
C PHE A 418 -24.44 -13.63 4.70
N SER A 419 -24.72 -13.56 3.40
CA SER A 419 -24.45 -14.64 2.42
C SER A 419 -25.12 -15.98 2.74
N THR A 420 -26.07 -15.98 3.69
CA THR A 420 -26.77 -17.15 4.19
C THR A 420 -28.24 -16.81 4.40
N CYS A 421 -29.13 -17.80 4.31
CA CYS A 421 -30.56 -17.60 4.52
C CYS A 421 -31.23 -18.89 5.02
N SER A 422 -32.53 -18.81 5.31
CA SER A 422 -33.31 -19.99 5.68
C SER A 422 -33.42 -20.99 4.51
N LYS A 423 -33.46 -22.29 4.80
CA LYS A 423 -33.64 -23.36 3.79
C LYS A 423 -34.94 -23.25 2.98
N LYS A 424 -35.91 -22.45 3.44
CA LYS A 424 -37.19 -22.20 2.76
C LYS A 424 -37.14 -20.99 1.82
N CYS A 425 -35.99 -20.34 1.70
CA CYS A 425 -35.83 -19.17 0.83
C CYS A 425 -35.74 -19.61 -0.63
N SER A 426 -36.51 -18.95 -1.50
CA SER A 426 -36.46 -19.20 -2.94
C SER A 426 -35.15 -18.68 -3.52
N SER A 427 -34.47 -19.48 -4.34
CA SER A 427 -33.27 -19.06 -5.06
C SER A 427 -33.53 -17.86 -6.00
N ALA A 428 -34.78 -17.68 -6.46
CA ALA A 428 -35.17 -16.51 -7.24
C ALA A 428 -35.07 -15.18 -6.47
N SER A 429 -35.00 -15.22 -5.14
CA SER A 429 -34.81 -14.04 -4.29
C SER A 429 -33.34 -13.77 -3.92
N HIS A 430 -32.43 -14.64 -4.36
CA HIS A 430 -30.98 -14.53 -4.13
C HIS A 430 -30.33 -13.73 -5.25
N ILE A 431 -30.74 -12.47 -5.31
CA ILE A 431 -30.26 -11.50 -6.29
C ILE A 431 -29.53 -10.39 -5.54
N CYS A 432 -28.36 -10.00 -6.06
CA CYS A 432 -27.56 -8.91 -5.54
C CYS A 432 -28.38 -7.62 -5.59
N THR A 433 -28.49 -6.95 -4.46
CA THR A 433 -29.24 -5.70 -4.37
C THR A 433 -28.56 -4.54 -5.12
N PHE A 434 -27.26 -4.62 -5.38
CA PHE A 434 -26.54 -3.57 -6.09
C PHE A 434 -26.60 -3.71 -7.61
N CYS A 435 -26.35 -4.91 -8.14
CA CYS A 435 -26.20 -5.12 -9.58
C CYS A 435 -27.22 -6.06 -10.22
N GLY A 436 -28.06 -6.75 -9.43
CA GLY A 436 -28.97 -7.77 -9.96
C GLY A 436 -28.34 -9.13 -10.27
N GLY A 437 -27.06 -9.36 -9.91
CA GLY A 437 -26.33 -10.61 -10.14
C GLY A 437 -26.63 -11.73 -9.13
N SER A 438 -26.10 -12.93 -9.36
CA SER A 438 -26.31 -14.12 -8.50
C SER A 438 -25.27 -14.21 -7.36
N HIS A 439 -25.04 -13.11 -6.63
CA HIS A 439 -24.16 -13.06 -5.47
C HIS A 439 -24.69 -12.14 -4.35
N PRO A 440 -24.28 -12.31 -3.08
CA PRO A 440 -24.69 -11.42 -1.99
C PRO A 440 -24.20 -9.98 -2.18
N ALA A 441 -25.02 -8.98 -1.85
CA ALA A 441 -24.67 -7.57 -2.02
C ALA A 441 -23.44 -7.13 -1.22
N LEU A 442 -23.31 -7.56 0.04
CA LEU A 442 -22.22 -7.10 0.91
C LEU A 442 -20.94 -7.95 0.83
N ARG A 443 -20.95 -9.08 0.10
CA ARG A 443 -19.77 -9.94 -0.08
C ARG A 443 -19.06 -9.60 -1.38
N TRP A 444 -17.76 -9.33 -1.35
CA TRP A 444 -17.01 -8.97 -2.56
C TRP A 444 -17.20 -10.03 -3.64
N ASP A 445 -17.57 -9.57 -4.84
CA ASP A 445 -17.78 -10.40 -6.02
C ASP A 445 -17.29 -9.60 -7.24
N PRO A 446 -16.35 -10.14 -8.03
CA PRO A 446 -15.79 -9.43 -9.19
C PRO A 446 -16.81 -9.20 -10.32
N SER A 447 -17.94 -9.92 -10.33
CA SER A 447 -19.03 -9.69 -11.29
C SER A 447 -19.96 -8.53 -10.89
N CYS A 448 -19.79 -7.94 -9.69
CA CYS A 448 -20.58 -6.82 -9.23
C CYS A 448 -20.09 -5.51 -9.86
N THR A 449 -20.65 -5.14 -11.01
CA THR A 449 -20.29 -3.96 -11.81
C THR A 449 -20.59 -2.60 -11.17
N VAL A 450 -21.12 -2.59 -9.95
CA VAL A 450 -21.55 -1.38 -9.25
C VAL A 450 -20.54 -1.03 -8.14
N SER A 451 -20.01 0.20 -8.20
CA SER A 451 -19.15 0.76 -7.16
C SER A 451 -19.86 0.73 -5.80
N ARG A 452 -19.31 -0.01 -4.85
CA ARG A 452 -19.87 -0.14 -3.49
C ARG A 452 -19.89 1.20 -2.77
N PRO A 453 -20.84 1.41 -1.84
CA PRO A 453 -20.75 2.53 -0.91
C PRO A 453 -19.41 2.47 -0.18
N ALA A 454 -18.71 3.61 -0.10
CA ALA A 454 -17.46 3.72 0.62
C ALA A 454 -17.66 3.30 2.09
N GLY A 455 -16.93 2.28 2.55
CA GLY A 455 -17.02 1.81 3.94
C GLY A 455 -17.13 0.29 4.14
N TYR A 456 -17.20 -0.51 3.08
CA TYR A 456 -17.17 -1.99 3.13
C TYR A 456 -15.87 -2.59 2.62
#